data_AF-A0A518CL39-F1
#
_entry.id   AF-A0A518CL39-F1
#
_cell.length_a   1.000
_cell.length_b   1.000
_cell.length_c   1.000
_cell.angle_alpha   90.00
_cell.angle_beta   90.00
_cell.angle_gamma   90.00
#
_symmetry.space_group_name_H-M   'P 1'
#
loop_
_entity.id
_entity.type
_entity.pdbx_description
1 polymer ?
#
loop_
_entity_poly.entity_id
_entity_poly.type
_entity_poly.pdbx_seq_one_letter_code
_entity_poly.pdbx_strand_id
1 'polypeptide(L)'
;MQSVPYIPMTPRLPAGLFVAILISGCAHMSPTDQGALTGAGLGAATGAIIGDASGNSAEGALLGAAIGTVAGVAVGHKEEVQMERDAAIMAARESELRRREITMSDVVNMSRQGLKDDTILLAAQTRGCQIDMNPNNMIYLKEQGVSEPLIKQLIEYGN
;
A
#
# COMPACT_ATOMS: atom_id res chain seq x y z
N MET A 1 50.67 30.94 -17.88
CA MET A 1 49.83 31.89 -17.12
C MET A 1 48.67 32.30 -18.02
N GLN A 2 47.57 31.54 -18.01
CA GLN A 2 46.33 31.90 -18.71
C GLN A 2 45.38 32.52 -17.68
N SER A 3 45.05 33.79 -17.88
CA SER A 3 44.07 34.54 -17.11
C SER A 3 42.66 34.02 -17.42
N VAL A 4 42.13 33.18 -16.51
CA VAL A 4 40.71 32.77 -16.54
C VAL A 4 39.86 33.95 -16.03
N PRO A 5 38.92 34.47 -16.81
CA PRO A 5 38.03 35.56 -16.38
C PRO A 5 37.02 35.05 -15.35
N TYR A 6 36.93 35.73 -14.20
CA TYR A 6 35.85 35.54 -13.23
C TYR A 6 34.53 36.05 -13.81
N ILE A 7 33.66 35.13 -14.22
CA ILE A 7 32.28 35.41 -14.58
C ILE A 7 31.48 35.54 -13.27
N PRO A 8 30.86 36.70 -12.95
CA PRO A 8 30.02 36.82 -11.77
C PRO A 8 28.73 35.98 -11.96
N MET A 9 28.70 34.81 -11.32
CA MET A 9 27.48 34.00 -11.16
C MET A 9 26.49 34.74 -10.25
N THR A 10 25.59 35.52 -10.83
CA THR A 10 24.39 35.97 -10.14
C THR A 10 23.29 34.92 -10.39
N PRO A 11 22.82 34.19 -9.35
CA PRO A 11 21.85 33.11 -9.55
C PRO A 11 20.45 33.70 -9.71
N ARG A 12 20.07 34.07 -10.94
CA ARG A 12 18.65 34.28 -11.29
C ARG A 12 18.03 32.93 -11.64
N LEU A 13 17.75 32.13 -10.60
CA LEU A 13 16.99 30.88 -10.75
C LEU A 13 15.57 31.21 -11.27
N PRO A 14 15.09 30.54 -12.33
CA PRO A 14 13.74 30.76 -12.82
C PRO A 14 12.73 30.25 -11.77
N ALA A 15 11.76 31.09 -11.41
CA ALA A 15 10.76 30.80 -10.37
C ALA A 15 10.04 29.44 -10.55
N GLY A 16 9.92 28.95 -11.80
CA GLY A 16 9.34 27.64 -12.11
C GLY A 16 10.16 26.44 -11.62
N LEU A 17 11.50 26.56 -11.54
CA LEU A 17 12.35 25.48 -11.03
C LEU A 17 12.21 25.34 -9.51
N PHE A 18 11.98 26.44 -8.80
CA PHE A 18 11.79 26.45 -7.34
C PHE A 18 10.45 25.81 -6.93
N VAL A 19 9.39 26.11 -7.67
CA VAL A 19 8.06 25.50 -7.47
C VAL A 19 8.09 23.99 -7.78
N ALA A 20 8.79 23.57 -8.84
CA ALA A 20 8.92 22.15 -9.18
C ALA A 20 9.65 21.35 -8.09
N ILE A 21 10.67 21.92 -7.45
CA ILE A 21 11.40 21.29 -6.33
C ILE A 21 10.50 21.19 -5.09
N LEU A 22 9.70 22.22 -4.79
CA LEU A 22 8.76 22.21 -3.66
C LEU A 22 7.66 21.16 -3.81
N ILE A 23 7.11 20.97 -5.02
CA ILE A 23 6.08 19.96 -5.29
C ILE A 23 6.66 18.53 -5.18
N SER A 24 7.94 18.33 -5.50
CA SER A 24 8.59 17.03 -5.33
C SER A 24 8.73 16.62 -3.85
N GLY A 25 8.73 17.58 -2.92
CA GLY A 25 8.68 17.32 -1.48
C GLY A 25 7.29 16.87 -0.99
N CYS A 26 6.22 17.20 -1.72
CA CYS A 26 4.86 16.79 -1.38
C CYS A 26 4.58 15.32 -1.74
N ALA A 27 5.37 14.69 -2.60
CA ALA A 27 5.16 13.31 -3.03
C ALA A 27 5.47 12.26 -1.95
N HIS A 28 6.15 12.65 -0.87
CA HIS A 28 6.56 11.76 0.22
C HIS A 28 6.14 12.27 1.61
N MET A 29 5.08 13.07 1.68
CA MET A 29 4.56 13.59 2.95
C MET A 29 3.77 12.54 3.71
N SER A 30 3.87 12.58 5.04
CA SER A 30 2.97 11.84 5.91
C SER A 30 1.54 12.37 5.77
N PRO A 31 0.51 11.55 6.07
CA PRO A 31 -0.88 12.00 6.09
C PRO A 31 -1.10 13.17 7.07
N THR A 32 -0.37 13.15 8.19
CA THR A 32 -0.33 14.23 9.18
C THR A 32 0.16 15.54 8.57
N ASP A 33 1.29 15.52 7.88
CA ASP A 33 1.84 16.72 7.22
C ASP A 33 0.92 17.19 6.09
N GLN A 34 0.32 16.27 5.34
CA GLN A 34 -0.59 16.60 4.26
C GLN A 34 -1.83 17.30 4.80
N GLY A 35 -2.40 16.79 5.89
CA GLY A 35 -3.49 17.42 6.62
C GLY A 35 -3.08 18.81 7.13
N ALA A 36 -1.88 18.92 7.73
CA ALA A 36 -1.36 20.19 8.23
C ALA A 36 -1.25 21.25 7.13
N LEU A 37 -0.65 20.91 5.99
CA LEU A 37 -0.42 21.84 4.88
C LEU A 37 -1.72 22.24 4.18
N THR A 38 -2.60 21.27 3.91
CA THR A 38 -3.90 21.54 3.30
C THR A 38 -4.80 22.34 4.23
N GLY A 39 -4.83 21.99 5.51
CA GLY A 39 -5.53 22.75 6.56
C GLY A 39 -4.99 24.17 6.69
N ALA A 40 -3.66 24.35 6.70
CA ALA A 40 -3.02 25.65 6.73
C ALA A 40 -3.40 26.51 5.51
N GLY A 41 -3.33 25.94 4.31
CA GLY A 41 -3.64 26.66 3.07
C GLY A 41 -5.11 27.08 2.98
N LEU A 42 -6.03 26.16 3.27
CA LEU A 42 -7.47 26.43 3.28
C LEU A 42 -7.86 27.39 4.41
N GLY A 43 -7.29 27.20 5.60
CA GLY A 43 -7.48 28.06 6.75
C GLY A 43 -6.95 29.47 6.51
N ALA A 44 -5.77 29.61 5.90
CA ALA A 44 -5.18 30.89 5.53
C ALA A 44 -6.05 31.63 4.52
N ALA A 45 -6.49 30.95 3.46
CA ALA A 45 -7.34 31.56 2.43
C ALA A 45 -8.68 32.03 3.01
N THR A 46 -9.33 31.19 3.81
CA THR A 46 -10.61 31.52 4.44
C THR A 46 -10.44 32.64 5.47
N GLY A 47 -9.40 32.57 6.30
CA GLY A 47 -9.07 33.57 7.30
C GLY A 47 -8.69 34.92 6.68
N ALA A 48 -8.01 34.92 5.53
CA ALA A 48 -7.68 36.12 4.79
C ALA A 48 -8.94 36.84 4.31
N ILE A 49 -9.92 36.11 3.78
CA ILE A 49 -11.19 36.65 3.29
C ILE A 49 -12.00 37.24 4.45
N ILE A 50 -12.09 36.54 5.58
CA ILE A 50 -12.83 37.01 6.76
C ILE A 50 -12.11 38.21 7.40
N GLY A 51 -10.78 38.15 7.53
CA GLY A 51 -9.96 39.22 8.09
C GLY A 51 -9.98 40.49 7.25
N ASP A 52 -10.10 40.37 5.92
CA ASP A 52 -10.22 41.49 5.00
C ASP A 52 -11.45 42.37 5.30
N ALA A 53 -12.57 41.74 5.69
CA ALA A 53 -13.78 42.47 6.09
C ALA A 53 -13.58 43.36 7.34
N SER A 54 -12.57 43.07 8.16
CA SER A 54 -12.18 43.88 9.33
C SER A 54 -10.94 44.75 9.08
N GLY A 55 -10.48 44.84 7.82
CA GLY A 55 -9.28 45.59 7.42
C GLY A 55 -7.96 44.91 7.79
N ASN A 56 -7.97 43.62 8.12
CA ASN A 56 -6.81 42.92 8.63
C ASN A 56 -6.65 41.50 8.06
N SER A 57 -6.55 41.43 6.73
CA SER A 57 -6.45 40.17 5.98
C SER A 57 -5.25 39.31 6.39
N ALA A 58 -4.09 39.92 6.66
CA ALA A 58 -2.89 39.19 7.06
C ALA A 58 -3.05 38.49 8.42
N GLU A 59 -3.66 39.15 9.39
CA GLU A 59 -3.87 38.59 10.73
C GLU A 59 -4.95 37.50 10.71
N GLY A 60 -6.01 37.70 9.92
CA GLY A 60 -7.01 36.68 9.65
C GLY A 60 -6.41 35.45 8.95
N ALA A 61 -5.53 35.64 7.97
CA ALA A 61 -4.83 34.55 7.29
C ALA A 61 -3.92 33.77 8.24
N LEU A 62 -3.16 34.46 9.09
CA LEU A 62 -2.25 33.82 10.04
C LEU A 62 -3.02 32.98 11.07
N LEU A 63 -4.09 33.54 11.61
CA LEU A 63 -4.94 32.84 12.58
C LEU A 63 -5.66 31.66 11.95
N GLY A 64 -6.23 31.84 10.75
CA GLY A 64 -6.87 30.79 9.98
C GLY A 64 -5.90 29.67 9.61
N ALA A 65 -4.66 30.01 9.21
CA ALA A 65 -3.60 29.04 8.97
C ALA A 65 -3.28 28.25 10.24
N ALA A 66 -3.06 28.91 11.37
CA ALA A 66 -2.73 28.24 12.63
C ALA A 66 -3.81 27.24 13.07
N ILE A 67 -5.08 27.66 13.03
CA ILE A 67 -6.23 26.79 13.37
C ILE A 67 -6.34 25.64 12.37
N GLY A 68 -6.22 25.95 11.06
CA GLY A 68 -6.28 24.98 9.99
C GLY A 68 -5.18 23.91 10.09
N THR A 69 -3.95 24.31 10.43
CA THR A 69 -2.83 23.40 10.66
C THR A 69 -3.13 22.44 11.81
N VAL A 70 -3.58 22.96 12.96
CA VAL A 70 -3.88 22.13 14.14
C VAL A 70 -5.00 21.13 13.85
N ALA A 71 -6.06 21.58 13.17
CA ALA A 71 -7.16 20.71 12.76
C ALA A 71 -6.68 19.64 11.76
N GLY A 72 -5.87 20.04 10.78
CA GLY A 72 -5.31 19.16 9.77
C GLY A 72 -4.40 18.07 10.35
N VAL A 73 -3.50 18.44 11.27
CA VAL A 73 -2.63 17.50 12.00
C VAL A 73 -3.46 16.48 12.77
N ALA A 74 -4.50 16.93 13.47
CA ALA A 74 -5.34 16.04 14.28
C ALA A 74 -6.10 15.00 13.45
N VAL A 75 -6.52 15.36 12.23
CA VAL A 75 -7.18 14.44 11.29
C VAL A 75 -6.15 13.49 10.66
N GLY A 76 -5.05 14.03 10.13
CA GLY A 76 -4.02 13.23 9.45
C GLY A 76 -3.34 12.21 10.38
N HIS A 77 -3.17 12.53 11.67
CA HIS A 77 -2.60 11.58 12.64
C HIS A 77 -3.45 10.32 12.81
N LYS A 78 -4.78 10.42 12.70
CA LYS A 78 -5.66 9.25 12.77
C LYS A 78 -5.49 8.35 11.56
N GLU A 79 -5.35 8.96 10.38
CA GLU A 79 -5.14 8.22 9.13
C GLU A 79 -3.78 7.52 9.12
N GLU A 80 -2.74 8.18 9.62
CA GLU A 80 -1.39 7.61 9.74
C GLU A 80 -1.38 6.36 10.64
N VAL A 81 -2.02 6.44 11.82
CA VAL A 81 -2.17 5.30 12.73
C VAL A 81 -2.98 4.17 12.07
N GLN A 82 -4.00 4.52 11.28
CA GLN A 82 -4.80 3.53 10.57
C GLN A 82 -3.98 2.84 9.46
N MET A 83 -3.21 3.59 8.68
CA MET A 83 -2.33 3.05 7.66
C MET A 83 -1.26 2.14 8.24
N GLU A 84 -0.67 2.51 9.39
CA GLU A 84 0.30 1.67 10.08
C GLU A 84 -0.33 0.33 10.52
N ARG A 85 -1.55 0.38 11.08
CA ARG A 85 -2.30 -0.83 11.45
C ARG A 85 -2.63 -1.70 10.25
N ASP A 86 -3.09 -1.11 9.16
CA ASP A 86 -3.45 -1.84 7.94
C ASP A 86 -2.21 -2.45 7.29
N ALA A 87 -1.08 -1.74 7.27
CA ALA A 87 0.21 -2.26 6.83
C ALA A 87 0.69 -3.43 7.70
N ALA A 88 0.54 -3.35 9.03
CA ALA A 88 0.88 -4.44 9.94
C ALA A 88 -0.01 -5.68 9.71
N ILE A 89 -1.32 -5.49 9.48
CA ILE A 89 -2.25 -6.58 9.14
C ILE A 89 -1.86 -7.23 7.81
N MET A 90 -1.53 -6.44 6.79
CA MET A 90 -1.10 -6.95 5.49
C MET A 90 0.22 -7.71 5.58
N ALA A 91 1.20 -7.22 6.33
CA ALA A 91 2.46 -7.91 6.56
C ALA A 91 2.27 -9.23 7.34
N ALA A 92 1.40 -9.24 8.35
CA ALA A 92 1.03 -10.46 9.06
C ALA A 92 0.32 -11.45 8.11
N ARG A 93 -0.55 -10.95 7.23
CA ARG A 93 -1.26 -11.76 6.23
C ARG A 93 -0.33 -12.33 5.16
N GLU A 94 0.74 -11.64 4.80
CA GLU A 94 1.74 -12.16 3.85
C GLU A 94 2.42 -13.40 4.42
N SER A 95 2.74 -13.41 5.73
CA SER A 95 3.31 -14.58 6.39
C SER A 95 2.34 -15.77 6.44
N GLU A 96 1.04 -15.51 6.59
CA GLU A 96 -0.02 -16.51 6.53
C GLU A 96 -0.27 -17.01 5.10
N LEU A 97 -0.20 -16.15 4.07
CA LEU A 97 -0.37 -16.56 2.67
C LEU A 97 0.83 -17.35 2.15
N ARG A 98 2.05 -17.04 2.62
CA ARG A 98 3.25 -17.85 2.38
C ARG A 98 3.23 -19.17 3.16
N ARG A 99 2.43 -19.26 4.24
CA ARG A 99 2.22 -20.49 5.04
C ARG A 99 0.97 -21.28 4.71
N ARG A 100 0.03 -20.73 3.94
CA ARG A 100 -1.06 -21.51 3.35
C ARG A 100 -0.58 -22.14 2.06
N GLU A 101 0.49 -22.93 2.17
CA GLU A 101 0.57 -24.13 1.34
C GLU A 101 -0.74 -24.88 1.59
N ILE A 102 -1.53 -25.08 0.53
CA ILE A 102 -2.68 -25.98 0.60
C ILE A 102 -2.12 -27.31 1.05
N THR A 103 -2.33 -27.64 2.30
CA THR A 103 -1.81 -28.88 2.87
C THR A 103 -2.68 -30.01 2.35
N MET A 104 -2.16 -31.24 2.29
CA MET A 104 -2.94 -32.42 1.85
C MET A 104 -4.30 -32.53 2.53
N SER A 105 -4.40 -32.07 3.79
CA SER A 105 -5.64 -31.97 4.57
C SER A 105 -6.70 -31.03 3.97
N ASP A 106 -6.28 -29.93 3.35
CA ASP A 106 -7.19 -28.97 2.69
C ASP A 106 -7.76 -29.55 1.40
N VAL A 107 -6.97 -30.33 0.65
CA VAL A 107 -7.45 -31.05 -0.56
C VAL A 107 -8.53 -32.07 -0.19
N VAL A 108 -8.31 -32.82 0.89
CA VAL A 108 -9.30 -33.81 1.39
C VAL A 108 -10.56 -33.12 1.90
N ASN A 109 -10.43 -32.01 2.63
CA ASN A 109 -11.57 -31.25 3.13
C ASN A 109 -12.36 -30.55 2.01
N MET A 110 -11.70 -30.09 0.94
CA MET A 110 -12.36 -29.52 -0.24
C MET A 110 -13.11 -30.60 -1.05
N SER A 111 -12.52 -31.78 -1.21
CA SER A 111 -13.16 -32.92 -1.89
C SER A 111 -14.40 -33.41 -1.14
N ARG A 112 -14.33 -33.54 0.20
CA ARG A 112 -15.48 -33.94 1.02
C ARG A 112 -16.64 -32.94 1.01
N GLN A 113 -16.37 -31.67 0.72
CA GLN A 113 -17.39 -30.61 0.60
C GLN A 113 -18.11 -30.60 -0.76
N GLY A 114 -17.80 -31.53 -1.66
CA GLY A 114 -18.49 -31.67 -2.95
C GLY A 114 -18.10 -30.61 -3.98
N LEU A 115 -16.98 -29.91 -3.78
CA LEU A 115 -16.40 -29.01 -4.77
C LEU A 115 -15.91 -29.84 -5.97
N LYS A 116 -16.22 -29.39 -7.20
CA LYS A 116 -15.80 -30.05 -8.44
C LYS A 116 -14.27 -30.02 -8.58
N ASP A 117 -13.73 -31.12 -9.10
CA ASP A 117 -12.30 -31.38 -9.34
C ASP A 117 -11.57 -30.20 -10.01
N ASP A 118 -12.21 -29.49 -10.96
CA ASP A 118 -11.63 -28.32 -11.64
C ASP A 118 -11.33 -27.14 -10.69
N THR A 119 -12.15 -26.95 -9.65
CA THR A 119 -11.95 -25.86 -8.67
C THR A 119 -10.83 -26.21 -7.70
N ILE A 120 -10.68 -27.50 -7.39
CA ILE A 120 -9.59 -28.03 -6.57
C ILE A 120 -8.27 -27.92 -7.36
N LEU A 121 -8.29 -28.23 -8.65
CA LEU A 121 -7.16 -28.07 -9.56
C LEU A 121 -6.76 -26.60 -9.70
N LEU A 122 -7.71 -25.67 -9.89
CA LEU A 122 -7.45 -24.24 -9.93
C LEU A 122 -6.87 -23.72 -8.61
N ALA A 123 -7.37 -24.21 -7.47
CA ALA A 123 -6.85 -23.84 -6.16
C ALA A 123 -5.40 -24.33 -5.96
N ALA A 124 -5.10 -25.56 -6.39
CA ALA A 124 -3.75 -26.14 -6.37
C ALA A 124 -2.78 -25.42 -7.34
N GLN A 125 -3.28 -24.99 -8.51
CA GLN A 125 -2.51 -24.31 -9.55
C GLN A 125 -2.22 -22.85 -9.22
N THR A 126 -3.20 -22.12 -8.65
CA THR A 126 -3.08 -20.69 -8.34
C THR A 126 -2.16 -20.43 -7.15
N ARG A 127 -1.99 -21.41 -6.24
CA ARG A 127 -1.25 -21.25 -4.98
C ARG A 127 0.05 -22.06 -4.89
N GLY A 128 0.32 -22.93 -5.86
CA GLY A 128 1.54 -23.75 -5.90
C GLY A 128 1.50 -24.89 -4.88
N CYS A 129 0.99 -26.04 -5.29
CA CYS A 129 1.00 -27.23 -4.44
C CYS A 129 2.29 -28.04 -4.70
N GLN A 130 3.24 -28.04 -3.76
CA GLN A 130 4.31 -29.05 -3.76
C GLN A 130 3.74 -30.37 -3.22
N ILE A 131 3.05 -31.12 -4.08
CA ILE A 131 2.61 -32.48 -3.75
C ILE A 131 3.81 -33.40 -3.94
N ASP A 132 4.43 -33.84 -2.85
CA ASP A 132 5.48 -34.84 -2.88
C ASP A 132 4.89 -36.20 -3.29
N MET A 133 5.01 -36.51 -4.59
CA MET A 133 4.49 -37.71 -5.25
C MET A 133 5.37 -38.93 -4.96
N ASN A 134 5.53 -39.25 -3.68
CA ASN A 134 6.11 -40.51 -3.25
C ASN A 134 5.06 -41.65 -3.42
N PRO A 135 5.43 -42.84 -3.92
CA PRO A 135 4.55 -44.01 -4.02
C PRO A 135 3.68 -44.32 -2.82
N ASN A 136 4.17 -44.06 -1.60
CA ASN A 136 3.41 -44.28 -0.37
C ASN A 136 2.24 -43.26 -0.19
N ASN A 137 2.37 -42.03 -0.70
CA ASN A 137 1.33 -41.01 -0.60
C ASN A 137 0.20 -41.23 -1.62
N MET A 138 0.48 -41.85 -2.77
CA MET A 138 -0.52 -42.21 -3.79
C MET A 138 -1.50 -43.28 -3.30
N ILE A 139 -1.02 -44.21 -2.47
CA ILE A 139 -1.84 -45.26 -1.85
C ILE A 139 -2.79 -44.63 -0.81
N TYR A 140 -2.29 -43.67 -0.03
CA TYR A 140 -3.08 -42.96 0.97
C TYR A 140 -4.22 -42.12 0.37
N LEU A 141 -3.99 -41.48 -0.79
CA LEU A 141 -5.02 -40.70 -1.49
C LEU A 141 -6.16 -41.58 -2.04
N LYS A 142 -5.82 -42.79 -2.51
CA LYS A 142 -6.80 -43.76 -3.00
C LYS A 142 -7.66 -44.34 -1.87
N GLU A 143 -7.07 -44.60 -0.71
CA GLU A 143 -7.80 -45.09 0.47
C GLU A 143 -8.71 -44.02 1.10
N GLN A 144 -8.38 -42.72 0.95
CA GLN A 144 -9.18 -41.60 1.45
C GLN A 144 -10.31 -41.14 0.49
N GLY A 145 -10.49 -41.82 -0.66
CA GLY A 145 -11.60 -41.57 -1.58
C GLY A 145 -11.34 -40.54 -2.68
N VAL A 146 -10.07 -40.20 -2.95
CA VAL A 146 -9.70 -39.32 -4.07
C VAL A 146 -9.83 -40.08 -5.40
N SER A 147 -10.51 -39.47 -6.37
CA SER A 147 -10.82 -40.09 -7.66
C SER A 147 -9.54 -40.35 -8.48
N GLU A 148 -9.41 -41.55 -9.06
CA GLU A 148 -8.24 -41.94 -9.88
C GLU A 148 -7.91 -40.97 -11.05
N PRO A 149 -8.88 -40.31 -11.72
CA PRO A 149 -8.58 -39.31 -12.75
C PRO A 149 -7.82 -38.11 -12.20
N LEU A 150 -8.16 -37.64 -11.00
CA LEU A 150 -7.52 -36.50 -10.35
C LEU A 150 -6.08 -36.84 -9.95
N ILE A 151 -5.84 -38.06 -9.47
CA ILE A 151 -4.48 -38.56 -9.15
C ILE A 151 -3.60 -38.54 -10.39
N LYS A 152 -4.12 -38.99 -11.54
CA LYS A 152 -3.36 -38.98 -12.81
C LYS A 152 -3.04 -37.56 -13.28
N GLN A 153 -3.99 -36.63 -13.20
CA GLN A 153 -3.78 -35.25 -13.62
C GLN A 153 -2.76 -34.51 -12.74
N LEU A 154 -2.77 -34.79 -11.44
CA LEU A 154 -1.76 -34.23 -10.54
C LEU A 154 -0.35 -34.74 -10.93
N ILE A 155 -0.20 -36.02 -11.27
CA ILE A 155 1.10 -36.62 -11.69
C ILE A 155 1.59 -36.02 -13.01
N GLU A 156 0.69 -35.82 -13.96
CA GLU A 156 1.01 -35.22 -15.26
C GLU A 156 1.42 -33.74 -15.15
N TYR A 157 0.93 -33.03 -14.13
CA TYR A 157 1.23 -31.60 -13.91
C TYR A 157 2.47 -31.36 -13.04
N GLY A 158 2.89 -32.34 -12.22
CA GLY A 158 4.05 -32.23 -11.33
C GLY A 158 5.41 -32.54 -11.97
N ASN A 159 5.43 -32.82 -13.28
CA ASN A 159 6.62 -33.22 -14.04
C ASN A 159 7.00 -32.17 -15.09
#